data_AF-A0A4T2GLU5-F1
#
_entry.id   AF-A0A4T2GLU5-F1
#
_cell.length_a   1.000
_cell.length_b   1.000
_cell.length_c   1.000
_cell.angle_alpha   90.00
_cell.angle_beta   90.00
_cell.angle_gamma   90.00
#
_symmetry.space_group_name_H-M   'P 1'
#
loop_
_entity.id
_entity.type
_entity.pdbx_description
1 polymer ?
#
loop_
_entity_poly.entity_id
_entity_poly.type
_entity_poly.pdbx_seq_one_letter_code
_entity_poly.pdbx_strand_id
1 'polypeptide(L)'
;MQLMDMFGLFLLELQGAETTANETLIMESLKGVPFWLATLTTALLPAVGEEVILRGYFFKKLFGSYVVFGIIASSLLFGLLHGPTDIGSWLIYAGSGIILSTLYHKTGYLIYPIAVHLVNNLIATIFYYL
;
A
#
# COMPACT_ATOMS: atom_id res chain seq x y z
N MET A 1 0.66 -7.73 3.88
CA MET A 1 -0.44 -7.48 2.92
C MET A 1 -0.98 -8.80 2.35
N GLN A 2 -0.28 -9.91 2.63
CA GLN A 2 -0.53 -11.25 2.08
C GLN A 2 -1.92 -11.86 2.36
N LEU A 3 -2.67 -11.37 3.37
CA LEU A 3 -3.99 -11.94 3.70
C LEU A 3 -5.18 -11.25 3.04
N MET A 4 -5.02 -10.01 2.56
CA MET A 4 -6.14 -9.21 2.03
C MET A 4 -6.20 -9.17 0.50
N ASP A 5 -5.09 -9.45 -0.18
CA ASP A 5 -4.97 -9.38 -1.63
C ASP A 5 -4.72 -10.76 -2.27
N MET A 6 -5.27 -11.82 -1.67
CA MET A 6 -5.07 -13.21 -2.13
C MET A 6 -5.42 -13.39 -3.61
N PHE A 7 -6.42 -12.67 -4.11
CA PHE A 7 -6.77 -12.71 -5.54
C PHE A 7 -5.70 -12.07 -6.43
N GLY A 8 -5.13 -10.93 -6.02
CA GLY A 8 -4.04 -10.29 -6.74
C GLY A 8 -2.78 -11.14 -6.73
N LEU A 9 -2.48 -11.80 -5.60
CA LEU A 9 -1.37 -12.75 -5.48
C LEU A 9 -1.55 -13.98 -6.37
N PHE A 10 -2.75 -14.56 -6.40
CA PHE A 10 -3.06 -15.67 -7.29
C PHE A 10 -2.87 -15.30 -8.77
N LEU A 11 -3.31 -14.10 -9.17
CA LEU A 11 -3.11 -13.63 -10.54
C LEU A 11 -1.64 -13.37 -10.86
N LEU A 12 -0.89 -12.80 -9.91
CA LEU A 12 0.54 -12.57 -10.05
C LEU A 12 1.29 -13.90 -10.27
N GLU A 13 0.93 -14.94 -9.52
CA GLU A 13 1.49 -16.29 -9.68
C GLU A 13 1.14 -16.89 -11.05
N LEU A 14 -0.11 -16.76 -11.51
CA LEU A 14 -0.50 -17.19 -12.86
C LEU A 14 0.24 -16.46 -13.99
N GLN A 15 0.74 -15.25 -13.71
CA GLN A 15 1.56 -14.47 -14.63
C GLN A 15 3.05 -14.86 -14.56
N GLY A 16 3.42 -15.83 -13.70
CA GLY A 16 4.78 -16.32 -13.55
C GLY A 16 5.69 -15.40 -12.72
N ALA A 17 5.11 -14.49 -11.94
CA ALA A 17 5.85 -13.60 -11.05
C ALA A 17 5.72 -14.04 -9.59
N GLU A 18 6.86 -14.12 -8.88
CA GLU A 18 6.87 -14.47 -7.45
C GLU A 18 6.55 -13.26 -6.56
N THR A 19 6.86 -12.05 -7.03
CA THR A 19 6.63 -10.79 -6.30
C THR A 19 6.42 -9.63 -7.28
N THR A 20 6.01 -8.48 -6.76
CA THR A 20 5.78 -7.28 -7.57
C THR A 20 7.10 -6.58 -7.93
N ALA A 21 7.14 -5.85 -9.04
CA ALA A 21 8.32 -5.07 -9.44
C ALA A 21 8.74 -4.05 -8.36
N ASN A 22 7.78 -3.39 -7.71
CA ASN A 22 8.04 -2.46 -6.61
C ASN A 22 8.75 -3.14 -5.42
N GLU A 23 8.30 -4.33 -5.03
CA GLU A 23 8.93 -5.09 -3.95
C GLU A 23 10.37 -5.50 -4.31
N THR A 24 10.60 -5.95 -5.55
CA THR A 24 11.95 -6.27 -6.05
C THR A 24 12.89 -5.07 -5.98
N LEU A 25 12.42 -3.89 -6.40
CA LEU A 25 13.20 -2.65 -6.36
C LEU A 25 13.52 -2.22 -4.91
N ILE A 26 12.56 -2.36 -4.00
CA ILE A 26 12.78 -2.11 -2.57
C ILE A 26 13.85 -3.06 -2.04
N MET A 27 13.72 -4.38 -2.25
CA MET A 27 14.68 -5.38 -1.79
C MET A 27 16.10 -5.14 -2.31
N GLU A 28 16.22 -4.67 -3.56
CA GLU A 28 17.51 -4.28 -4.14
C GLU A 28 18.08 -3.03 -3.46
N SER A 29 17.24 -2.02 -3.22
CA SER A 29 17.64 -0.76 -2.56
C SER A 29 18.04 -0.94 -1.09
N LEU A 30 17.56 -1.99 -0.43
CA LEU A 30 17.84 -2.29 0.97
C LEU A 30 19.15 -3.05 1.21
N LYS A 31 19.84 -3.49 0.15
CA LYS A 31 21.12 -4.22 0.29
C LYS A 31 22.14 -3.37 1.06
N GLY A 32 22.56 -3.85 2.23
CA GLY A 32 23.53 -3.17 3.09
C GLY A 32 22.96 -1.98 3.89
N VAL A 33 21.66 -1.72 3.80
CA VAL A 33 20.97 -0.72 4.63
C VAL A 33 20.75 -1.29 6.03
N PRO A 34 20.99 -0.54 7.12
CA PRO A 34 20.69 -1.02 8.46
C PRO A 34 19.18 -1.05 8.73
N PHE A 35 18.72 -2.03 9.51
CA PHE A 35 17.29 -2.28 9.78
C PHE A 35 16.49 -1.04 10.22
N TRP A 36 17.06 -0.19 11.08
CA TRP A 36 16.36 1.01 11.56
C TRP A 36 16.09 2.03 10.44
N LEU A 37 17.03 2.16 9.49
CA LEU A 37 16.90 3.07 8.36
C LEU A 37 15.93 2.51 7.33
N ALA A 38 15.98 1.20 7.06
CA ALA A 38 15.00 0.53 6.23
C ALA A 38 13.59 0.70 6.78
N THR A 39 13.39 0.43 8.08
CA THR A 39 12.09 0.64 8.75
C THR A 39 11.59 2.07 8.59
N LEU A 40 12.47 3.06 8.71
CA LEU A 40 12.11 4.46 8.52
C LEU A 40 11.65 4.73 7.07
N THR A 41 12.37 4.24 6.07
CA THR A 41 12.16 4.59 4.66
C THR A 41 11.13 3.72 3.94
N THR A 42 10.90 2.48 4.35
CA THR A 42 9.95 1.56 3.69
C THR A 42 8.66 1.35 4.48
N ALA A 43 8.68 1.59 5.80
CA ALA A 43 7.50 1.39 6.64
C ALA A 43 6.92 2.71 7.14
N LEU A 44 7.68 3.52 7.90
CA LEU A 44 7.13 4.70 8.56
C LEU A 44 6.81 5.83 7.60
N LEU A 45 7.78 6.26 6.79
CA LEU A 45 7.60 7.40 5.89
C LEU A 45 6.52 7.14 4.81
N PRO A 46 6.49 5.97 4.14
CA PRO A 46 5.43 5.67 3.18
C PRO A 46 4.06 5.60 3.84
N ALA A 47 3.92 4.90 4.98
CA ALA A 47 2.63 4.78 5.66
C ALA A 47 2.05 6.13 6.09
N VAL A 48 2.88 7.08 6.54
CA VAL A 48 2.39 8.42 6.88
C VAL A 48 2.15 9.25 5.62
N GLY A 49 3.13 9.31 4.72
CA GLY A 49 3.09 10.17 3.54
C GLY A 49 1.94 9.82 2.60
N GLU A 50 1.81 8.54 2.25
CA GLU A 50 0.81 8.07 1.30
C GLU A 50 -0.60 8.23 1.85
N GLU A 51 -0.85 7.91 3.12
CA GLU A 51 -2.18 8.09 3.73
C GLU A 51 -2.56 9.57 3.90
N VAL A 52 -1.61 10.44 4.26
CA VAL A 52 -1.88 11.89 4.33
C VAL A 52 -2.24 12.44 2.95
N ILE A 53 -1.50 12.06 1.90
CA ILE A 53 -1.74 12.54 0.54
C ILE A 53 -3.03 11.96 -0.02
N LEU A 54 -3.23 10.64 0.06
CA LEU A 54 -4.32 9.99 -0.64
C LEU A 54 -5.63 10.02 0.14
N ARG A 55 -5.60 9.81 1.47
CA ARG A 55 -6.82 9.77 2.29
C ARG A 55 -7.10 11.15 2.88
N GLY A 56 -6.08 11.79 3.42
CA GLY A 56 -6.19 13.09 4.08
C GLY A 56 -6.47 14.24 3.12
N TYR A 57 -5.84 14.24 1.95
CA TYR A 57 -6.01 15.28 0.94
C TYR A 57 -6.87 14.82 -0.23
N PHE A 58 -6.41 13.89 -1.07
CA PHE A 58 -7.10 13.53 -2.31
C PHE A 58 -8.54 13.04 -2.08
N PHE A 59 -8.73 12.02 -1.24
CA PHE A 59 -10.05 11.47 -0.93
C PHE A 59 -10.94 12.49 -0.19
N LYS A 60 -10.48 13.01 0.96
CA LYS A 60 -11.28 13.91 1.80
C LYS A 60 -11.65 15.20 1.09
N LYS A 61 -10.69 15.85 0.40
CA LYS A 61 -10.87 17.19 -0.16
C LYS A 61 -11.61 17.17 -1.49
N LEU A 62 -11.34 16.21 -2.36
CA LEU A 62 -11.93 16.17 -3.70
C LEU A 62 -13.24 15.38 -3.74
N PHE A 63 -13.39 14.39 -2.85
CA PHE A 63 -14.50 13.43 -2.92
C PHE A 63 -15.24 13.22 -1.60
N GLY A 64 -15.05 14.09 -0.60
CA GLY A 64 -15.70 13.97 0.71
C GLY A 64 -17.23 13.85 0.66
N SER A 65 -17.88 14.42 -0.36
CA SER A 65 -19.32 14.32 -0.61
C SER A 65 -19.74 13.10 -1.46
N TYR A 66 -18.78 12.44 -2.12
CA TYR A 66 -18.96 11.30 -3.03
C TYR A 66 -18.15 10.10 -2.57
N VAL A 67 -18.49 9.59 -1.38
CA VAL A 67 -17.71 8.56 -0.66
C VAL A 67 -17.30 7.38 -1.54
N VAL A 68 -18.25 6.76 -2.26
CA VAL A 68 -17.97 5.59 -3.10
C VAL A 68 -16.97 5.93 -4.19
N PHE A 69 -17.17 7.05 -4.89
CA PHE A 69 -16.26 7.50 -5.93
C PHE A 69 -14.88 7.82 -5.37
N GLY A 70 -14.82 8.47 -4.21
CA GLY A 70 -13.56 8.78 -3.55
C GLY A 70 -12.78 7.55 -3.12
N ILE A 71 -13.46 6.51 -2.59
CA ILE A 71 -12.82 5.23 -2.25
C ILE A 71 -12.25 4.61 -3.52
N ILE A 72 -13.03 4.52 -4.60
CA ILE A 72 -12.57 3.93 -5.87
C ILE A 72 -11.39 4.73 -6.42
N ALA A 73 -11.55 6.04 -6.62
CA ALA A 73 -10.51 6.90 -7.21
C ALA A 73 -9.22 6.89 -6.40
N SER A 74 -9.29 7.01 -5.07
CA SER A 74 -8.11 6.97 -4.20
C SER A 74 -7.40 5.63 -4.26
N SER A 75 -8.14 4.53 -4.40
CA SER A 75 -7.58 3.18 -4.42
C SER A 75 -6.95 2.83 -5.75
N LEU A 76 -7.60 3.21 -6.86
CA LEU A 76 -7.03 3.07 -8.20
C LEU A 76 -5.73 3.89 -8.34
N LEU A 77 -5.74 5.12 -7.83
CA LEU A 77 -4.55 5.98 -7.82
C LEU A 77 -3.43 5.39 -6.97
N PHE A 78 -3.74 4.89 -5.76
CA PHE A 78 -2.77 4.19 -4.91
C PHE A 78 -2.14 3.01 -5.67
N GLY A 79 -2.96 2.20 -6.33
CA GLY A 79 -2.48 1.08 -7.14
C GLY A 79 -1.54 1.50 -8.28
N LEU A 80 -1.84 2.60 -8.97
CA LEU A 80 -1.01 3.13 -10.06
C LEU A 80 0.32 3.73 -9.57
N LEU A 81 0.31 4.41 -8.41
CA LEU A 81 1.50 5.03 -7.84
C LEU A 81 2.57 4.02 -7.42
N HIS A 82 2.20 2.76 -7.23
CA HIS A 82 3.13 1.66 -6.95
C HIS A 82 3.84 1.10 -8.20
N GLY A 83 3.66 1.73 -9.36
CA GLY A 83 4.34 1.34 -10.61
C GLY A 83 4.12 -0.13 -11.01
N PRO A 84 2.88 -0.64 -11.03
CA PRO A 84 2.61 -2.03 -11.36
C PRO A 84 3.01 -2.32 -12.81
N THR A 85 3.58 -3.50 -13.02
CA THR A 85 3.98 -3.99 -14.36
C THR A 85 3.00 -5.01 -14.93
N ASP A 86 1.99 -5.38 -14.15
CA ASP A 86 1.05 -6.45 -14.43
C ASP A 86 -0.27 -6.22 -13.64
N ILE A 87 -1.33 -6.94 -14.03
CA ILE A 87 -2.64 -6.78 -13.40
C ILE A 87 -2.68 -7.32 -11.97
N GLY A 88 -1.92 -8.37 -11.65
CA GLY A 88 -1.85 -8.95 -10.31
C GLY A 88 -1.30 -7.95 -9.31
N SER A 89 -0.15 -7.36 -9.60
CA SER A 89 0.49 -6.31 -8.79
C SER A 89 -0.40 -5.08 -8.63
N TRP A 90 -1.03 -4.62 -9.72
CA TRP A 90 -1.97 -3.50 -9.63
C TRP A 90 -3.15 -3.81 -8.71
N LEU A 91 -3.73 -5.02 -8.79
CA LEU A 91 -4.84 -5.44 -7.95
C LEU A 91 -4.44 -5.59 -6.48
N ILE A 92 -3.21 -6.02 -6.19
CA ILE A 92 -2.68 -6.06 -4.82
C ILE A 92 -2.71 -4.65 -4.22
N TYR A 93 -2.08 -3.69 -4.90
CA TYR A 93 -2.00 -2.33 -4.37
C TYR A 93 -3.37 -1.65 -4.35
N ALA A 94 -4.17 -1.74 -5.43
CA ALA A 94 -5.50 -1.15 -5.47
C ALA A 94 -6.46 -1.77 -4.44
N GLY A 95 -6.38 -3.09 -4.20
CA GLY A 95 -7.17 -3.81 -3.19
C GLY A 95 -6.89 -3.31 -1.78
N SER A 96 -5.60 -3.25 -1.42
CA SER A 96 -5.17 -2.59 -0.18
C SER A 96 -5.60 -1.13 -0.10
N GLY A 97 -5.59 -0.44 -1.24
CA GLY A 97 -6.11 0.91 -1.36
C GLY A 97 -7.56 1.03 -0.92
N ILE A 98 -8.42 0.08 -1.30
CA ILE A 98 -9.85 0.03 -0.95
C ILE A 98 -10.02 -0.16 0.55
N ILE A 99 -9.24 -1.06 1.15
CA ILE A 99 -9.29 -1.36 2.58
C ILE A 99 -8.94 -0.12 3.39
N LEU A 100 -7.82 0.53 3.08
CA LEU A 100 -7.35 1.73 3.80
C LEU A 100 -8.31 2.90 3.63
N SER A 101 -8.84 3.11 2.41
CA SER A 101 -9.84 4.17 2.16
C SER A 101 -11.16 3.90 2.89
N THR A 102 -11.59 2.63 2.95
CA THR A 102 -12.79 2.23 3.69
C THR A 102 -12.59 2.40 5.20
N LEU A 103 -11.42 2.03 5.71
CA LEU A 103 -11.07 2.20 7.12
C LEU A 103 -11.06 3.68 7.50
N TYR A 104 -10.46 4.54 6.67
CA TYR A 104 -10.48 5.98 6.87
C TYR A 104 -11.92 6.53 6.87
N HIS A 105 -12.75 6.12 5.89
CA HIS A 105 -14.13 6.57 5.81
C HIS A 105 -14.95 6.17 7.05
N LYS A 106 -14.81 4.93 7.53
CA LYS A 106 -15.54 4.41 8.69
C LYS A 106 -15.10 5.05 10.00
N THR A 107 -13.82 5.35 10.15
CA THR A 107 -13.26 5.87 11.41
C THR A 107 -13.24 7.39 11.47
N GLY A 108 -13.07 8.08 10.34
CA GLY A 108 -12.88 9.53 10.26
C GLY A 108 -11.48 10.01 10.65
N TYR A 109 -10.57 9.12 11.08
CA TYR A 109 -9.24 9.48 11.56
C TYR A 109 -8.13 8.81 10.74
N LEU A 110 -7.11 9.59 10.36
CA LEU A 110 -5.97 9.08 9.58
C LEU A 110 -5.08 8.10 10.35
N ILE A 111 -5.11 8.13 11.69
CA ILE A 111 -4.24 7.26 12.49
C ILE A 111 -4.53 5.77 12.24
N TYR A 112 -5.77 5.40 11.93
CA TYR A 112 -6.14 4.00 11.68
C TYR A 112 -5.57 3.44 10.36
N PRO A 113 -5.78 4.06 9.19
CA PRO A 113 -5.13 3.60 7.96
C PRO A 113 -3.60 3.71 8.06
N ILE A 114 -3.05 4.75 8.70
CA ILE A 114 -1.59 4.87 8.91
C ILE A 114 -1.06 3.69 9.73
N ALA A 115 -1.72 3.33 10.84
CA ALA A 115 -1.28 2.24 11.68
C ALA A 115 -1.34 0.89 10.95
N VAL A 116 -2.42 0.63 10.20
CA VAL A 116 -2.55 -0.61 9.42
C VAL A 116 -1.48 -0.68 8.32
N HIS A 117 -1.27 0.40 7.58
CA HIS A 117 -0.25 0.48 6.54
C HIS A 117 1.18 0.35 7.14
N LEU A 118 1.46 1.01 8.27
CA LEU A 118 2.73 0.88 8.96
C LEU A 118 3.01 -0.55 9.41
N VAL A 119 2.05 -1.19 10.09
CA VAL A 119 2.19 -2.58 10.55
C VAL A 119 2.46 -3.51 9.37
N ASN A 120 1.74 -3.29 8.27
CA ASN A 120 1.91 -4.04 7.04
C ASN A 120 3.35 -3.98 6.50
N ASN A 121 3.89 -2.77 6.34
CA ASN A 121 5.21 -2.57 5.77
C ASN A 121 6.31 -2.96 6.75
N LEU A 122 6.07 -2.81 8.06
CA LEU A 122 6.99 -3.25 9.10
C LEU A 122 7.14 -4.78 9.09
N ILE A 123 6.05 -5.53 8.93
CA ILE A 123 6.11 -6.99 8.81
C ILE A 123 6.96 -7.39 7.60
N ALA A 124 6.74 -6.78 6.43
CA ALA A 124 7.53 -7.04 5.23
C ALA A 124 9.02 -6.73 5.46
N THR A 125 9.31 -5.58 6.07
CA THR A 125 10.67 -5.17 6.40
C THR A 125 11.34 -6.15 7.37
N ILE A 126 10.64 -6.58 8.43
CA ILE A 126 11.17 -7.58 9.37
C ILE A 126 11.53 -8.88 8.64
N PHE A 127 10.64 -9.40 7.79
CA PHE A 127 10.90 -10.62 7.03
C PHE A 127 12.08 -10.52 6.07
N TYR A 128 12.37 -9.34 5.52
CA TYR A 128 13.55 -9.14 4.69
C TYR A 128 14.87 -9.26 5.47
N TYR A 129 14.87 -8.90 6.76
CA TYR A 129 16.08 -8.91 7.62
C TYR A 129 16.24 -10.20 8.44
N LEU A 130 15.30 -11.14 8.35
CA LEU A 130 15.36 -12.47 8.98
C LEU A 130 15.93 -13.49 8.00
#